data_AF-A0A2S8WRH9-F1
#
_entry.id   AF-A0A2S8WRH9-F1
#
_cell.length_a   1.000
_cell.length_b   1.000
_cell.length_c   1.000
_cell.angle_alpha   90.00
_cell.angle_beta   90.00
_cell.angle_gamma   90.00
#
_symmetry.space_group_name_H-M   'P 1'
#
loop_
_entity.id
_entity.type
_entity.pdbx_description
1 polymer ?
#
loop_
_entity_poly.entity_id
_entity_poly.type
_entity_poly.pdbx_seq_one_letter_code
_entity_poly.pdbx_strand_id
1 'polypeptide(L)'
;MQQGNLAATAQPLEGIMTDHVTIRGVVGTEPRTSNGNSGTTIAKFRLVSNERRQDPDSGQWIDVHSNWYTVSCFRAMASNMLDSIRMGDHVVVYGKVQLREFDRNDGTRGFSADIEALAMGHDLRFGVSSFERMRRADSEEIHRKNEHHHSRAATTKGTEDFPVTGWPEEREESGTETESNAA
;
A
#
# COMPACT_ATOMS: atom_id res chain seq x y z
N MET A 1 20.04 57.87 -14.28
CA MET A 1 19.71 56.88 -13.23
C MET A 1 18.59 56.00 -13.76
N GLN A 2 18.93 54.83 -14.33
CA GLN A 2 17.96 53.87 -14.87
C GLN A 2 17.81 52.75 -13.84
N GLN A 3 16.61 52.62 -13.26
CA GLN A 3 16.27 51.59 -12.28
C GLN A 3 16.20 50.22 -12.95
N GLY A 4 16.93 49.27 -12.38
CA GLY A 4 16.80 47.85 -12.69
C GLY A 4 15.46 47.33 -12.20
N ASN A 5 14.78 46.58 -13.06
CA ASN A 5 13.63 45.78 -12.67
C ASN A 5 13.89 44.35 -13.14
N LEU A 6 14.60 43.57 -12.32
CA LEU A 6 14.64 42.12 -12.45
C LEU A 6 13.38 41.60 -11.79
N ALA A 7 12.31 41.46 -12.58
CA ALA A 7 11.13 40.72 -12.16
C ALA A 7 11.57 39.26 -11.94
N ALA A 8 11.77 38.89 -10.68
CA ALA A 8 11.90 37.50 -10.28
C ALA A 8 10.60 36.80 -10.71
N THR A 9 10.68 35.99 -11.76
CA THR A 9 9.62 35.07 -12.13
C THR A 9 9.51 34.06 -11.00
N ALA A 10 8.60 34.31 -10.06
CA ALA A 10 8.22 33.34 -9.05
C ALA A 10 7.60 32.15 -9.81
N GLN A 11 8.39 31.09 -10.00
CA GLN A 11 7.85 29.80 -10.36
C GLN A 11 6.81 29.45 -9.28
N PRO A 12 5.57 29.07 -9.63
CA PRO A 12 4.65 28.56 -8.64
C PRO A 12 5.38 27.40 -7.96
N LEU A 13 5.51 27.47 -6.64
CA LEU A 13 5.95 26.34 -5.85
C LEU A 13 4.95 25.24 -6.19
N GLU A 14 5.32 24.30 -7.07
CA GLU A 14 4.62 23.04 -7.20
C GLU A 14 4.74 22.39 -5.83
N GLY A 15 3.77 22.72 -4.97
CA GLY A 15 3.69 22.23 -3.62
C GLY A 15 3.67 20.73 -3.74
N ILE A 16 4.72 20.10 -3.23
CA ILE A 16 4.77 18.66 -3.02
C ILE A 16 3.64 18.37 -2.03
N MET A 17 2.42 18.17 -2.54
CA MET A 17 1.27 17.83 -1.71
C MET A 17 1.63 16.53 -0.99
N THR A 18 1.81 16.67 0.33
CA THR A 18 2.46 15.68 1.20
C THR A 18 1.46 15.01 2.13
N ASP A 19 0.17 15.33 1.99
CA ASP A 19 -0.87 14.81 2.85
C ASP A 19 -1.05 13.32 2.63
N HIS A 20 -0.62 12.56 3.62
CA HIS A 20 -0.83 11.12 3.67
C HIS A 20 -1.98 10.79 4.62
N VAL A 21 -2.75 9.78 4.25
CA VAL A 21 -3.84 9.24 5.07
C VAL A 21 -3.69 7.74 5.22
N THR A 22 -4.16 7.22 6.35
CA THR A 22 -4.39 5.79 6.55
C THR A 22 -5.89 5.58 6.75
N ILE A 23 -6.52 4.85 5.83
CA ILE A 23 -7.95 4.57 5.85
C ILE A 23 -8.18 3.08 5.98
N ARG A 24 -9.06 2.71 6.91
CA ARG A 24 -9.60 1.36 7.06
C ARG A 24 -11.00 1.34 6.47
N GLY A 25 -11.31 0.38 5.61
CA GLY A 25 -12.61 0.35 4.97
C GLY A 25 -12.93 -0.95 4.26
N VAL A 26 -14.03 -0.93 3.53
CA VAL A 26 -14.52 -2.03 2.70
C VAL A 26 -14.42 -1.65 1.22
N VAL A 27 -13.97 -2.58 0.40
CA VAL A 27 -13.93 -2.41 -1.07
C VAL A 27 -15.36 -2.39 -1.60
N GLY A 28 -15.85 -1.23 -1.99
CA GLY A 28 -17.23 -1.00 -2.45
C GLY A 28 -17.47 -1.31 -3.93
N THR A 29 -16.43 -1.43 -4.75
CA THR A 29 -16.55 -1.84 -6.16
C THR A 29 -15.42 -2.78 -6.54
N GLU A 30 -15.67 -3.68 -7.49
CA GLU A 30 -14.63 -4.56 -8.01
C GLU A 30 -13.44 -3.74 -8.57
N PRO A 31 -12.18 -4.07 -8.16
CA PRO A 31 -11.00 -3.45 -8.74
C PRO A 31 -10.92 -3.62 -10.25
N ARG A 32 -10.70 -2.53 -10.97
CA ARG A 32 -10.62 -2.53 -12.44
C ARG A 32 -9.42 -1.75 -12.93
N THR A 33 -8.83 -2.22 -14.03
CA THR A 33 -7.82 -1.48 -14.77
C THR A 33 -8.42 -0.17 -15.29
N SER A 34 -7.67 0.92 -15.16
CA SER A 34 -7.99 2.20 -15.75
C SER A 34 -6.98 2.47 -16.87
N ASN A 35 -7.47 2.73 -18.08
CA ASN A 35 -6.60 3.07 -19.21
C ASN A 35 -5.95 4.42 -18.94
N GLY A 36 -4.66 4.41 -18.59
CA GLY A 36 -3.83 5.61 -18.59
C GLY A 36 -3.27 5.87 -19.99
N ASN A 37 -3.28 7.13 -20.44
CA ASN A 37 -2.71 7.53 -21.72
C ASN A 37 -1.19 7.26 -21.86
N SER A 38 -0.52 6.91 -20.76
CA SER A 38 0.94 6.81 -20.65
C SER A 38 1.49 5.38 -20.65
N GLY A 39 0.68 4.36 -20.95
CA GLY A 39 1.10 2.95 -20.91
C GLY A 39 1.44 2.43 -19.50
N THR A 40 1.23 3.24 -18.46
CA THR A 40 1.38 2.83 -17.06
C THR A 40 0.15 2.03 -16.64
N THR A 41 0.35 0.85 -16.07
CA THR A 41 -0.73 0.07 -15.45
C THR A 41 -1.30 0.83 -14.26
N ILE A 42 -2.59 1.14 -14.33
CA ILE A 42 -3.35 1.77 -13.25
C ILE A 42 -4.53 0.88 -12.96
N ALA A 43 -4.84 0.70 -11.68
CA ALA A 43 -6.05 0.03 -11.26
C ALA A 43 -6.72 0.82 -10.14
N LYS A 44 -8.06 0.81 -10.13
CA LYS A 44 -8.86 1.61 -9.21
C LYS A 44 -10.03 0.83 -8.64
N PHE A 45 -10.46 1.22 -7.44
CA PHE A 45 -11.71 0.79 -6.82
C PHE A 45 -12.27 1.89 -5.91
N ARG A 46 -13.54 1.77 -5.53
CA ARG A 46 -14.17 2.63 -4.51
C ARG A 46 -14.02 2.00 -3.14
N LEU A 47 -13.52 2.76 -2.18
CA LEU A 47 -13.42 2.36 -0.78
C LEU A 47 -14.49 3.09 0.03
N VAL A 48 -15.18 2.38 0.91
CA VAL A 48 -16.08 2.97 1.89
C VAL A 48 -15.50 2.81 3.30
N SER A 49 -15.47 3.90 4.07
CA SER A 49 -15.11 3.92 5.48
C SER A 49 -16.30 4.38 6.31
N ASN A 50 -16.86 3.48 7.10
CA ASN A 50 -17.99 3.78 7.97
C ASN A 50 -17.53 4.22 9.36
N GLU A 51 -18.02 5.37 9.80
CA GLU A 51 -17.96 5.80 11.18
C GLU A 51 -19.07 5.11 11.97
N ARG A 52 -18.69 4.42 13.06
CA ARG A 52 -19.64 3.75 13.95
C ARG A 52 -19.67 4.47 15.28
N ARG A 53 -20.88 4.73 15.78
CA ARG A 53 -21.11 5.26 17.13
C ARG A 53 -21.93 4.27 17.91
N GLN A 54 -21.65 4.15 19.21
CA GLN A 54 -22.53 3.43 20.10
C GLN A 54 -23.76 4.29 20.41
N ASP A 55 -24.94 3.73 20.17
CA ASP A 55 -26.20 4.31 20.59
C ASP A 55 -26.30 4.23 22.13
N PRO A 56 -26.45 5.37 22.85
CA PRO A 56 -26.52 5.39 24.30
C PRO A 56 -27.77 4.70 24.88
N ASP A 57 -28.86 4.59 24.10
CA ASP A 57 -30.11 4.01 24.59
C ASP A 57 -30.13 2.49 24.42
N SER A 58 -29.71 2.01 23.24
CA SER A 58 -29.74 0.57 22.90
C SER A 58 -28.42 -0.17 23.17
N GLY A 59 -27.32 0.55 23.38
CA GLY A 59 -25.97 0.01 23.52
C GLY A 59 -25.40 -0.58 22.22
N GLN A 60 -26.13 -0.51 21.10
CA GLN A 60 -25.71 -1.08 19.82
C GLN A 60 -24.80 -0.12 19.03
N TRP A 61 -23.90 -0.68 18.23
CA TRP A 61 -23.07 0.09 17.31
C TRP A 61 -23.84 0.38 16.02
N ILE A 62 -24.16 1.65 15.78
CA ILE A 62 -24.82 2.12 14.58
C ILE A 62 -23.83 2.82 13.64
N ASP A 63 -24.04 2.67 12.34
CA ASP A 63 -23.28 3.40 11.32
C ASP A 63 -23.86 4.82 11.19
N VAL A 64 -23.01 5.84 11.37
CA VAL A 64 -23.46 7.25 11.43
C VAL A 64 -23.11 7.99 10.14
N HIS A 65 -21.93 7.75 9.60
CA HIS A 65 -21.45 8.43 8.40
C HIS A 65 -20.59 7.48 7.55
N SER A 66 -20.69 7.61 6.24
CA SER A 66 -19.88 6.84 5.29
C SER A 66 -19.04 7.78 4.44
N ASN A 67 -17.73 7.71 4.63
CA ASN A 67 -16.77 8.38 3.76
C ASN A 67 -16.45 7.50 2.56
N TRP A 68 -16.42 8.09 1.37
CA TRP A 68 -16.12 7.38 0.14
C TRP A 68 -14.86 7.91 -0.53
N TYR A 69 -13.98 7.00 -0.92
CA TYR A 69 -12.71 7.32 -1.57
C TYR A 69 -12.57 6.57 -2.89
N THR A 70 -11.89 7.18 -3.86
CA THR A 70 -11.35 6.45 -5.01
C THR A 70 -9.92 6.07 -4.69
N VAL A 71 -9.63 4.78 -4.58
CA VAL A 71 -8.26 4.30 -4.37
C VAL A 71 -7.66 3.96 -5.73
N SER A 72 -6.47 4.47 -6.01
CA SER A 72 -5.70 4.18 -7.22
C SER A 72 -4.36 3.56 -6.86
N CYS A 73 -4.03 2.45 -7.51
CA CYS A 73 -2.72 1.82 -7.45
C CYS A 73 -2.05 1.92 -8.82
N PHE A 74 -0.72 2.01 -8.82
CA PHE A 74 0.09 2.16 -10.03
C PHE A 74 1.07 1.00 -10.19
N ARG A 75 1.44 0.70 -11.43
CA ARG A 75 2.55 -0.20 -11.81
C ARG A 75 2.35 -1.61 -11.19
N ALA A 76 3.38 -2.16 -10.54
CA ALA A 76 3.31 -3.47 -9.90
C ALA A 76 2.21 -3.55 -8.83
N MET A 77 1.99 -2.48 -8.06
CA MET A 77 0.93 -2.47 -7.04
C MET A 77 -0.46 -2.55 -7.67
N ALA A 78 -0.66 -1.98 -8.86
CA ALA A 78 -1.92 -2.12 -9.60
C ALA A 78 -2.20 -3.58 -9.97
N SER A 79 -1.17 -4.30 -10.44
CA SER A 79 -1.29 -5.72 -10.81
C SER A 79 -1.56 -6.57 -9.57
N ASN A 80 -0.76 -6.39 -8.52
CA ASN A 80 -0.94 -7.11 -7.25
C ASN A 80 -2.33 -6.85 -6.64
N MET A 81 -2.82 -5.61 -6.67
CA MET A 81 -4.16 -5.28 -6.20
C MET A 81 -5.25 -6.00 -6.99
N LEU A 82 -5.15 -6.05 -8.32
CA LEU A 82 -6.11 -6.78 -9.16
C LEU A 82 -6.11 -8.28 -8.85
N ASP A 83 -4.96 -8.85 -8.49
CA ASP A 83 -4.87 -10.28 -8.15
C ASP A 83 -5.37 -10.56 -6.73
N SER A 84 -5.18 -9.62 -5.80
CA SER A 84 -5.33 -9.86 -4.35
C SER A 84 -6.65 -9.35 -3.75
N ILE A 85 -7.24 -8.31 -4.30
CA ILE A 85 -8.35 -7.56 -3.67
C ILE A 85 -9.64 -7.76 -4.47
N ARG A 86 -10.76 -8.00 -3.78
CA ARG A 86 -12.09 -8.15 -4.37
C ARG A 86 -13.09 -7.21 -3.71
N MET A 87 -14.22 -6.97 -4.38
CA MET A 87 -15.35 -6.28 -3.78
C MET A 87 -15.80 -6.99 -2.49
N GLY A 88 -16.04 -6.22 -1.42
CA GLY A 88 -16.40 -6.73 -0.10
C GLY A 88 -15.22 -6.95 0.84
N ASP A 89 -13.98 -6.98 0.35
CA ASP A 89 -12.81 -7.16 1.20
C ASP A 89 -12.66 -5.99 2.18
N HIS A 90 -12.31 -6.32 3.42
CA HIS A 90 -11.84 -5.33 4.38
C HIS A 90 -10.36 -5.06 4.16
N VAL A 91 -9.98 -3.79 4.02
CA VAL A 91 -8.62 -3.38 3.71
C VAL A 91 -8.17 -2.19 4.56
N VAL A 92 -6.86 -2.09 4.75
CA VAL A 92 -6.18 -0.89 5.22
C VAL A 92 -5.40 -0.31 4.05
N VAL A 93 -5.56 0.99 3.80
CA VAL A 93 -4.91 1.73 2.71
C VAL A 93 -4.12 2.87 3.32
N TYR A 94 -2.84 2.97 2.98
CA TYR A 94 -1.98 4.12 3.25
C TYR A 94 -1.59 4.76 1.93
N GLY A 95 -1.72 6.08 1.81
CA GLY A 95 -1.46 6.76 0.55
C GLY A 95 -1.58 8.27 0.61
N LYS A 96 -1.32 8.92 -0.53
CA LYS A 96 -1.48 10.38 -0.69
C LYS A 96 -2.94 10.69 -1.01
N VAL A 97 -3.52 11.67 -0.32
CA VAL A 97 -4.90 12.10 -0.57
C VAL A 97 -4.92 13.35 -1.46
N GLN A 98 -5.87 13.39 -2.38
CA GLN A 98 -6.17 14.55 -3.22
C GLN A 98 -7.67 14.75 -3.29
N LEU A 99 -8.14 15.98 -3.05
CA LEU A 99 -9.50 16.36 -3.36
C LEU A 99 -9.56 16.82 -4.82
N ARG A 100 -10.40 16.17 -5.63
CA ARG A 100 -10.61 16.50 -7.04
C ARG A 100 -12.02 17.01 -7.26
N GLU A 101 -12.11 18.17 -7.89
CA GLU A 101 -13.36 18.73 -8.37
C GLU A 101 -13.77 18.01 -9.67
N PHE A 102 -15.06 17.77 -9.84
CA PHE A 102 -15.62 17.21 -11.06
C PHE A 102 -16.98 17.83 -11.37
N ASP A 103 -17.30 17.96 -12.65
CA ASP A 103 -18.63 18.42 -13.08
C ASP A 103 -19.63 17.26 -13.01
N ARG A 104 -20.78 17.52 -12.40
CA ARG A 104 -21.92 16.60 -12.37
C ARG A 104 -22.81 16.82 -13.59
N ASN A 105 -23.59 15.80 -13.92
CA ASN A 105 -24.52 15.85 -15.06
C ASN A 105 -25.59 16.94 -14.93
N ASP A 106 -25.88 17.41 -13.71
CA ASP A 106 -26.82 18.48 -13.42
C ASP A 106 -26.20 19.90 -13.57
N GLY A 107 -24.93 19.99 -13.99
CA GLY A 107 -24.20 21.25 -14.14
C GLY A 107 -23.62 21.80 -12.84
N THR A 108 -23.78 21.11 -11.71
CA THR A 108 -23.14 21.47 -10.44
C THR A 108 -21.75 20.86 -10.33
N ARG A 109 -20.92 21.39 -9.45
CA ARG A 109 -19.59 20.84 -9.16
C ARG A 109 -19.63 19.95 -7.93
N GLY A 110 -18.95 18.82 -8.00
CA GLY A 110 -18.74 17.89 -6.89
C GLY A 110 -17.27 17.79 -6.51
N PHE A 111 -17.01 17.28 -5.31
CA PHE A 111 -15.68 16.89 -4.88
C PHE A 111 -15.60 15.38 -4.71
N SER A 112 -14.46 14.82 -5.08
CA SER A 112 -14.09 13.42 -4.85
C SER A 112 -12.80 13.39 -4.04
N ALA A 113 -12.74 12.49 -3.05
CA ALA A 113 -11.51 12.21 -2.32
C ALA A 113 -10.81 11.02 -2.99
N ASP A 114 -9.67 11.28 -3.59
CA ASP A 114 -8.87 10.28 -4.29
C ASP A 114 -7.61 9.97 -3.47
N ILE A 115 -7.29 8.69 -3.37
CA ILE A 115 -6.10 8.20 -2.66
C ILE A 115 -5.21 7.49 -3.67
N GLU A 116 -4.00 8.01 -3.86
CA GLU A 116 -2.91 7.25 -4.48
C GLU A 116 -2.28 6.36 -3.41
N ALA A 117 -2.53 5.06 -3.49
CA ALA A 117 -2.05 4.11 -2.50
C ALA A 117 -0.53 3.92 -2.63
N LEU A 118 0.16 4.03 -1.50
CA LEU A 118 1.58 3.72 -1.33
C LEU A 118 1.78 2.35 -0.65
N ALA A 119 0.83 1.94 0.18
CA ALA A 119 0.74 0.60 0.75
C ALA A 119 -0.73 0.23 0.98
N MET A 120 -1.08 -1.04 0.81
CA MET A 120 -2.38 -1.56 1.20
C MET A 120 -2.31 -3.06 1.46
N GLY A 121 -3.29 -3.56 2.20
CA GLY A 121 -3.45 -5.00 2.43
C GLY A 121 -4.80 -5.31 3.06
N HIS A 122 -5.12 -6.60 3.11
CA HIS A 122 -6.29 -7.09 3.83
C HIS A 122 -6.20 -6.75 5.31
N ASP A 123 -7.36 -6.46 5.88
CA ASP A 123 -7.51 -6.21 7.29
C ASP A 123 -7.76 -7.52 8.04
N LEU A 124 -6.72 -7.98 8.75
CA LEU A 124 -6.74 -9.29 9.40
C LEU A 124 -7.71 -9.39 10.59
N ARG A 125 -8.31 -8.28 11.05
CA ARG A 125 -9.41 -8.36 12.01
C ARG A 125 -10.67 -9.00 11.40
N PHE A 126 -10.78 -9.03 10.07
CA PHE A 126 -11.94 -9.55 9.36
C PHE A 126 -11.64 -10.74 8.45
N GLY A 127 -10.43 -11.31 8.51
CA GLY A 127 -10.09 -12.45 7.70
C GLY A 127 -8.63 -12.89 7.81
N VAL A 128 -8.28 -13.91 7.02
CA VAL A 128 -6.93 -14.45 6.90
C VAL A 128 -6.46 -14.24 5.46
N SER A 129 -5.18 -13.92 5.28
CA SER A 129 -4.57 -13.74 3.96
C SER A 129 -3.30 -14.57 3.83
N SER A 130 -3.03 -15.04 2.61
CA SER A 130 -1.75 -15.65 2.23
C SER A 130 -0.92 -14.66 1.43
N PHE A 131 0.39 -14.60 1.69
CA PHE A 131 1.31 -13.72 0.98
C PHE A 131 2.25 -14.51 0.09
N GLU A 132 2.29 -14.17 -1.21
CA GLU A 132 3.27 -14.66 -2.16
C GLU A 132 4.22 -13.52 -2.57
N ARG A 133 5.53 -13.79 -2.52
CA ARG A 133 6.53 -12.82 -2.97
C ARG A 133 6.61 -12.84 -4.50
N MET A 134 6.10 -11.78 -5.12
CA MET A 134 6.32 -11.55 -6.56
C MET A 134 7.81 -11.40 -6.85
N ARG A 135 8.37 -12.36 -7.58
CA ARG A 135 9.69 -12.20 -8.19
C ARG A 135 9.53 -11.20 -9.32
N ARG A 136 10.26 -10.07 -9.28
CA ARG A 136 10.37 -9.24 -10.48
C ARG A 136 11.04 -10.11 -11.54
N ALA A 137 10.33 -10.42 -12.62
CA ALA A 137 10.98 -11.02 -13.77
C ALA A 137 12.06 -10.03 -14.26
N ASP A 138 13.32 -10.42 -14.05
CA ASP A 138 14.50 -10.02 -14.79
C ASP A 138 14.96 -8.55 -14.78
N SER A 139 15.25 -8.00 -13.59
CA SER A 139 16.46 -7.16 -13.48
C SER A 139 17.74 -7.97 -13.76
N GLU A 140 17.65 -9.30 -13.65
CA GLU A 140 18.73 -10.25 -13.94
C GLU A 140 19.04 -10.41 -15.44
N GLU A 141 18.08 -10.27 -16.38
CA GLU A 141 18.41 -10.30 -17.82
C GLU A 141 19.16 -9.02 -18.26
N ILE A 142 18.86 -7.87 -17.65
CA ILE A 142 19.58 -6.61 -17.88
C ILE A 142 20.99 -6.69 -17.29
N HIS A 143 21.16 -7.27 -16.10
CA HIS A 143 22.50 -7.50 -15.52
C HIS A 143 23.31 -8.52 -16.34
N ARG A 144 22.68 -9.63 -16.77
CA ARG A 144 23.30 -10.65 -17.61
C ARG A 144 23.75 -10.12 -18.97
N LYS A 145 22.98 -9.20 -19.59
CA LYS A 145 23.38 -8.50 -20.83
C LYS A 145 24.53 -7.51 -20.59
N ASN A 146 24.56 -6.82 -19.45
CA ASN A 146 25.65 -5.93 -19.09
C ASN A 146 26.95 -6.69 -18.74
N GLU A 147 26.85 -7.86 -18.12
CA GLU A 147 28.01 -8.74 -17.85
C GLU A 147 28.59 -9.37 -19.13
N HIS A 148 27.77 -9.65 -20.15
CA HIS A 148 28.27 -10.11 -21.46
C HIS A 148 29.06 -9.02 -22.21
N HIS A 149 28.89 -7.74 -21.86
CA HIS A 149 29.74 -6.65 -22.35
C HIS A 149 31.04 -6.48 -21.54
N HIS A 150 31.20 -7.11 -20.37
CA HIS A 150 32.39 -6.97 -19.51
C HIS A 150 33.16 -8.29 -19.28
N SER A 151 32.64 -9.45 -19.69
CA SER A 151 33.31 -10.75 -19.53
C SER A 151 34.49 -11.01 -20.49
N ARG A 152 35.04 -9.97 -21.12
CA ARG A 152 36.43 -9.97 -21.61
C ARG A 152 37.46 -9.60 -20.53
N ALA A 153 37.12 -9.68 -19.24
CA ALA A 153 38.13 -9.58 -18.19
C ALA A 153 37.82 -10.45 -16.95
N ALA A 154 38.66 -11.47 -16.78
CA ALA A 154 39.17 -12.06 -15.53
C ALA A 154 38.26 -12.90 -14.60
N THR A 155 38.49 -14.22 -14.69
CA THR A 155 38.44 -15.28 -13.67
C THR A 155 39.02 -14.89 -12.31
N THR A 156 38.34 -15.20 -11.19
CA THR A 156 38.85 -16.13 -10.13
C THR A 156 37.74 -16.54 -9.15
N LYS A 157 37.82 -17.81 -8.70
CA LYS A 157 36.95 -18.53 -7.75
C LYS A 157 37.19 -18.11 -6.29
N GLY A 158 36.14 -18.08 -5.48
CA GLY A 158 36.21 -18.08 -4.01
C GLY A 158 34.85 -18.40 -3.39
N THR A 159 34.73 -19.58 -2.80
CA THR A 159 33.60 -20.09 -2.01
C THR A 159 33.79 -19.70 -0.54
N GLU A 160 32.70 -19.47 0.21
CA GLU A 160 32.48 -19.70 1.67
C GLU A 160 31.29 -18.82 2.13
N ASP A 161 30.11 -19.39 2.37
CA ASP A 161 29.59 -20.00 3.62
C ASP A 161 28.85 -18.98 4.52
N PHE A 162 27.51 -19.04 4.50
CA PHE A 162 26.65 -18.41 5.51
C PHE A 162 25.89 -19.50 6.28
N PRO A 163 26.06 -19.61 7.61
CA PRO A 163 25.34 -20.61 8.39
C PRO A 163 23.86 -20.22 8.52
N VAL A 164 22.99 -21.10 8.02
CA VAL A 164 21.57 -21.15 8.35
C VAL A 164 21.46 -21.76 9.74
N THR A 165 21.23 -20.96 10.79
CA THR A 165 20.44 -21.36 11.98
C THR A 165 20.40 -20.25 13.04
N GLY A 166 19.20 -19.99 13.57
CA GLY A 166 19.03 -19.53 14.96
C GLY A 166 18.09 -18.33 15.15
N TRP A 167 16.78 -18.51 14.96
CA TRP A 167 15.79 -17.70 15.70
C TRP A 167 15.72 -18.28 17.13
N PRO A 168 15.74 -17.47 18.21
CA PRO A 168 15.72 -17.99 19.56
C PRO A 168 14.33 -18.54 19.89
N GLU A 169 14.24 -19.84 20.14
CA GLU A 169 13.05 -20.45 20.74
C GLU A 169 12.94 -20.00 22.19
N GLU A 170 11.80 -19.36 22.51
CA GLU A 170 11.31 -19.16 23.86
C GLU A 170 11.11 -20.54 24.51
N ARG A 171 11.80 -20.78 25.63
CA ARG A 171 11.51 -21.91 26.50
C ARG A 171 10.33 -21.54 27.38
N GLU A 172 9.21 -22.23 27.20
CA GLU A 172 8.22 -22.41 28.26
C GLU A 172 8.33 -23.78 28.90
N GLU A 173 8.01 -23.78 30.19
CA GLU A 173 8.24 -24.77 31.22
C GLU A 173 7.48 -26.09 31.02
N SER A 174 7.99 -27.18 31.58
CA SER A 174 7.11 -28.21 32.15
C SER A 174 7.74 -28.82 33.39
N GLY A 175 7.03 -28.71 34.50
CA GLY A 175 7.40 -29.32 35.77
C GLY A 175 7.09 -30.81 35.81
N THR A 176 7.84 -31.52 36.64
CA THR A 176 7.44 -32.80 37.22
C THR A 176 7.92 -32.84 38.68
N GLU A 177 6.96 -32.64 39.57
CA GLU A 177 6.64 -33.48 40.73
C GLU A 177 7.74 -34.25 41.50
N THR A 178 7.75 -33.96 42.81
CA THR A 178 7.97 -34.85 43.98
C THR A 178 9.25 -35.68 44.07
N GLU A 179 10.09 -35.35 45.07
CA GLU A 179 10.69 -36.35 45.94
C GLU A 179 10.73 -35.89 47.40
N SER A 180 10.27 -36.80 48.25
CA SER A 180 10.45 -36.89 49.69
C SER A 180 11.93 -37.06 50.09
N ASN A 181 12.39 -36.42 51.17
CA ASN A 181 12.95 -37.16 52.31
C ASN A 181 13.18 -36.30 53.57
N ALA A 182 13.13 -37.00 54.70
CA ALA A 182 13.18 -36.56 56.08
C ALA A 182 14.54 -36.03 56.57
N ALA A 183 14.50 -35.15 57.59
CA ALA A 183 15.14 -35.29 58.91
C ALA A 183 14.63 -34.20 59.86
#